data_AF-A0AB73R6G6-F1
#
_entry.id   AF-A0AB73R6G6-F1
#
_cell.length_a   1.000
_cell.length_b   1.000
_cell.length_c   1.000
_cell.angle_alpha   90.00
_cell.angle_beta   90.00
_cell.angle_gamma   90.00
#
_symmetry.space_group_name_H-M   'P 1'
#
loop_
_entity.id
_entity.type
_entity.pdbx_description
1 polymer ?
#
loop_
_entity_poly.entity_id
_entity_poly.type
_entity_poly.pdbx_seq_one_letter_code
_entity_poly.pdbx_strand_id
1 'polypeptide(L)' 'HAHCVTLYHNDLTCEADTLGSCGYVYIAIYPTQR' A
#
# COMPACT_ATOMS: atom_id res chain seq x y z
N HIS A 1 -4.00 -15.60 -1.71
CA HIS A 1 -3.35 -14.87 -0.59
C HIS A 1 -3.09 -13.47 -1.11
N ALA A 2 -3.99 -12.53 -0.85
CA ALA A 2 -3.75 -11.11 -1.14
C ALA A 2 -2.90 -10.58 0.01
N HIS A 3 -1.75 -9.99 -0.29
CA HIS A 3 -0.76 -9.61 0.71
C HIS A 3 -0.57 -8.10 0.62
N CYS A 4 -1.60 -7.38 1.07
CA CYS A 4 -1.54 -5.94 1.22
C CYS A 4 -0.64 -5.60 2.40
N VAL A 5 0.37 -4.80 2.16
CA VAL A 5 1.24 -4.25 3.21
C VAL A 5 0.90 -2.77 3.42
N THR A 6 0.83 -2.37 4.69
CA THR A 6 0.58 -0.98 5.08
C THR A 6 1.84 -0.39 5.71
N LEU A 7 2.29 0.75 5.18
CA LEU A 7 3.43 1.53 5.68
C LEU A 7 2.95 2.90 6.16
N TYR A 8 3.60 3.42 7.19
CA TYR A 8 3.33 4.75 7.74
C TYR A 8 4.60 5.60 7.70
N HIS A 9 4.52 6.77 7.09
CA HIS A 9 5.64 7.72 7.03
C HIS A 9 5.12 9.15 6.83
N ASN A 10 5.62 10.11 7.61
CA ASN A 10 5.30 11.54 7.49
C ASN A 10 3.79 11.86 7.43
N ASP A 11 3.00 11.32 8.36
CA ASP A 11 1.53 11.48 8.39
C ASP A 11 0.81 10.97 7.12
N LEU A 12 1.46 10.10 6.33
CA LEU A 12 0.88 9.41 5.20
C LEU A 12 0.80 7.90 5.46
N THR A 13 -0.30 7.31 5.01
CA THR A 13 -0.51 5.88 4.91
C THR A 13 -0.24 5.46 3.47
N CYS A 14 0.53 4.39 3.30
CA CYS A 14 0.79 3.76 2.01
C CYS A 14 0.33 2.30 2.07
N GLU A 15 -0.59 1.93 1.17
CA GLU A 15 -0.98 0.55 0.95
C GLU A 15 -0.36 0.06 -0.35
N ALA A 16 0.28 -1.11 -0.31
CA ALA A 16 0.88 -1.73 -1.48
C ALA A 16 0.48 -3.21 -1.58
N ASP A 17 0.06 -3.64 -2.77
CA ASP A 17 -0.20 -5.05 -3.07
C ASP A 17 0.23 -5.36 -4.52
N THR A 18 0.72 -6.57 -4.76
CA THR A 18 1.04 -7.04 -6.12
C THR A 18 -0.18 -7.58 -6.86
N LEU A 19 -1.26 -7.91 -6.13
CA LEU A 19 -2.49 -8.54 -6.61
C LEU A 19 -2.24 -9.79 -7.49
N GLY A 20 -1.10 -10.47 -7.29
CA GLY A 20 -0.71 -11.62 -8.12
C GLY A 20 -0.42 -11.29 -9.58
N SER A 21 -0.11 -10.02 -9.91
CA SER A 21 0.07 -9.55 -11.29
C SER A 21 1.35 -10.01 -11.99
N CYS A 22 2.27 -10.68 -11.28
CA CYS A 22 3.55 -11.18 -11.81
C CYS A 22 4.42 -10.10 -12.48
N GLY A 23 4.33 -8.84 -12.04
CA GLY A 23 5.13 -7.76 -12.62
C GLY A 23 4.78 -6.35 -12.16
N TYR A 24 3.65 -6.16 -11.47
CA TYR A 24 3.21 -4.86 -10.99
C TYR A 24 3.01 -4.82 -9.48
N VAL A 25 3.18 -3.62 -8.94
CA VAL A 25 2.81 -3.25 -7.57
C VAL A 25 1.80 -2.12 -7.67
N TYR A 26 0.64 -2.31 -7.06
CA TYR A 26 -0.40 -1.30 -6.94
C TYR A 26 -0.18 -0.56 -5.63
N ILE A 27 -0.13 0.76 -5.69
CA ILE A 27 0.20 1.62 -4.55
C ILE A 27 -0.89 2.67 -4.40
N ALA A 28 -1.41 2.82 -3.18
CA ALA A 28 -2.29 3.92 -2.78
C ALA A 28 -1.64 4.69 -1.62
N ILE A 29 -1.51 6.01 -1.77
CA ILE A 29 -0.94 6.89 -0.74
C ILE A 29 -1.96 7.95 -0.40
N TYR A 30 -2.25 8.10 0.89
CA TYR A 30 -3.24 9.06 1.40
C TYR A 30 -2.87 9.54 2.82
N PRO A 31 -3.38 10.71 3.27
CA PRO A 31 -3.14 11.18 4.63
C PRO A 31 -3.61 10.17 5.67
N THR A 32 -2.79 9.91 6.68
CA THR A 32 -3.19 9.07 7.80
C THR A 32 -4.28 9.79 8.60
N GLN A 33 -5.44 9.16 8.77
CA GLN A 33 -6.46 9.66 9.69
C GLN A 33 -5.97 9.50 11.13
N ARG A 34 -5.93 10.62 11.86
CA ARG A 34 -5.64 10.64 13.31
C ARG A 34 -6.83 10.19 14.13
#